data_AF-A0A833J0Q4-F1
#
_entry.id   AF-A0A833J0Q4-F1
#
_cell.length_a   1.000
_cell.length_b   1.000
_cell.length_c   1.000
_cell.angle_alpha   90.00
_cell.angle_beta   90.00
_cell.angle_gamma   90.00
#
_symmetry.space_group_name_H-M   'P 1'
#
loop_
_entity.id
_entity.type
_entity.pdbx_description
1 polymer ?
#
loop_
_entity_poly.entity_id
_entity_poly.type
_entity_poly.pdbx_seq_one_letter_code
_entity_poly.pdbx_strand_id
1 'polypeptide(L)'
;MVGLAQPARTSFPQADIVPIRLSRQGIARLRARLEASFRLIDGQPADLGPGLYGPSLFYAAEGRFSFAHVCNHWAAGLLNAAGVPVTPVLDTHPAGLLADLRWRAGLSAQAGPEAEPDLSKP
;
A
#
# COMPACT_ATOMS: atom_id res chain seq x y z
N MET A 1 -0.42 -7.48 -12.45
CA MET A 1 0.42 -7.58 -11.22
C MET A 1 0.87 -9.02 -11.09
N VAL A 2 2.16 -9.27 -10.94
CA VAL A 2 2.65 -10.63 -10.64
C VAL A 2 2.71 -10.76 -9.12
N GLY A 3 1.99 -11.73 -8.57
CA GLY A 3 2.08 -12.05 -7.15
C GLY A 3 3.49 -12.54 -6.79
N LEU A 4 3.94 -12.28 -5.57
CA LEU A 4 5.21 -12.84 -5.10
C LEU A 4 5.00 -14.30 -4.69
N ALA A 5 5.75 -15.22 -5.31
CA ALA A 5 5.71 -16.65 -4.97
C ALA A 5 6.37 -16.96 -3.61
N GLN A 6 7.23 -16.05 -3.13
CA GLN A 6 7.90 -16.14 -1.85
C GLN A 6 7.58 -14.89 -0.99
N PRO A 7 7.78 -14.96 0.33
CA PRO A 7 7.65 -13.79 1.18
C PRO A 7 8.52 -12.62 0.69
N ALA A 8 7.99 -11.39 0.79
CA ALA A 8 8.66 -10.20 0.28
C ALA A 8 10.11 -10.02 0.77
N ARG A 9 10.39 -10.38 2.03
CA ARG A 9 11.75 -10.30 2.61
C ARG A 9 12.73 -11.28 1.98
N THR A 10 12.26 -12.41 1.48
CA THR A 10 13.09 -13.37 0.75
C THR A 10 13.31 -12.91 -0.69
N SER A 11 12.28 -12.38 -1.34
CA SER A 11 12.38 -11.88 -2.73
C SER A 11 13.18 -10.59 -2.85
N PHE A 12 13.19 -9.74 -1.81
CA PHE A 12 13.86 -8.45 -1.80
C PHE A 12 14.73 -8.28 -0.53
N PRO A 13 15.83 -9.04 -0.40
CA PRO A 13 16.61 -9.09 0.84
C PRO A 13 17.30 -7.77 1.19
N GLN A 14 17.58 -6.93 0.20
CA GLN A 14 18.22 -5.62 0.36
C GLN A 14 17.21 -4.46 0.49
N ALA A 15 15.91 -4.75 0.42
CA ALA A 15 14.88 -3.73 0.48
C ALA A 15 14.46 -3.43 1.92
N ASP A 16 14.17 -2.15 2.17
CA ASP A 16 13.49 -1.72 3.38
C ASP A 16 12.03 -2.16 3.36
N ILE A 17 11.68 -3.11 4.25
CA ILE A 17 10.34 -3.70 4.33
C ILE A 17 9.73 -3.44 5.70
N VAL A 18 8.55 -2.80 5.69
CA VAL A 18 7.73 -2.52 6.87
C VAL A 18 6.45 -3.36 6.78
N PRO A 19 6.21 -4.32 7.70
CA PRO A 19 4.96 -5.06 7.71
C PRO A 19 3.81 -4.17 8.23
N ILE A 20 2.70 -4.15 7.50
CA ILE A 20 1.50 -3.39 7.86
C ILE A 20 0.32 -4.37 7.93
N ARG A 21 -0.39 -4.36 9.07
CA ARG A 21 -1.63 -5.14 9.23
C ARG A 21 -2.80 -4.35 8.65
N LEU A 22 -3.51 -4.95 7.71
CA LEU A 22 -4.73 -4.40 7.12
C LEU A 22 -5.91 -5.33 7.41
N SER A 23 -7.07 -4.76 7.69
CA SER A 23 -8.31 -5.54 7.75
C SER A 23 -8.73 -5.99 6.35
N ARG A 24 -9.58 -7.01 6.24
CA ARG A 24 -10.17 -7.44 4.97
C ARG A 24 -10.87 -6.29 4.24
N GLN A 25 -11.61 -5.47 4.98
CA GLN A 25 -12.28 -4.30 4.42
C GLN A 25 -11.27 -3.23 3.97
N GLY A 26 -10.17 -3.05 4.71
CA GLY A 26 -9.07 -2.17 4.30
C GLY A 26 -8.44 -2.58 2.97
N ILE A 27 -8.20 -3.89 2.78
CA ILE A 27 -7.70 -4.43 1.51
C ILE A 27 -8.69 -4.15 0.37
N ALA A 28 -10.00 -4.31 0.61
CA ALA A 28 -11.02 -4.02 -0.40
C ALA A 28 -11.04 -2.54 -0.80
N ARG A 29 -10.96 -1.62 0.16
CA ARG A 29 -10.88 -0.18 -0.11
C ARG A 29 -9.59 0.21 -0.85
N LEU A 30 -8.46 -0.37 -0.46
CA LEU A 30 -7.18 -0.16 -1.15
C LEU A 30 -7.30 -0.58 -2.61
N ARG A 31 -7.87 -1.75 -2.88
CA ARG A 31 -8.09 -2.26 -4.23
C ARG A 31 -8.99 -1.33 -5.05
N ALA A 32 -10.13 -0.92 -4.50
CA ALA A 32 -11.04 0.01 -5.19
C ALA A 32 -10.34 1.34 -5.52
N ARG A 33 -9.51 1.87 -4.60
CA ARG A 33 -8.75 3.10 -4.84
C ARG A 33 -7.66 2.93 -5.91
N LEU A 34 -7.03 1.75 -5.97
CA LEU A 34 -6.05 1.39 -6.99
C LEU A 34 -6.73 1.23 -8.36
N GLU A 35 -7.87 0.54 -8.43
CA GLU A 35 -8.66 0.39 -9.67
C GLU A 35 -9.08 1.76 -10.21
N ALA A 36 -9.58 2.65 -9.34
CA ALA A 36 -9.93 4.02 -9.70
C ALA A 36 -8.73 4.91 -10.11
N SER A 37 -7.49 4.43 -9.94
CA SER A 37 -6.30 5.17 -10.37
C SER A 37 -5.89 4.90 -11.81
N PHE A 38 -6.51 3.93 -12.48
CA PHE A 38 -6.27 3.68 -13.90
C PHE A 38 -7.21 4.51 -14.77
N ARG A 39 -6.66 5.06 -15.86
CA ARG A 39 -7.48 5.55 -16.96
C ARG A 39 -8.05 4.35 -17.71
N LEU A 40 -9.36 4.37 -17.92
CA LEU A 40 -10.07 3.31 -18.62
C LEU A 40 -10.38 3.73 -20.06
N ILE A 41 -10.22 2.79 -21.00
CA ILE A 41 -10.71 2.85 -22.37
C ILE A 41 -11.62 1.64 -22.54
N ASP A 42 -12.88 1.88 -22.93
CA ASP A 42 -13.92 0.83 -23.06
C ASP A 42 -14.08 -0.05 -21.80
N GLY A 43 -13.93 0.57 -20.62
CA GLY A 43 -14.05 -0.10 -19.32
C GLY A 43 -12.82 -0.94 -18.91
N GLN A 44 -11.73 -0.91 -19.68
CA GLN A 44 -10.49 -1.62 -19.37
C GLN A 44 -9.32 -0.65 -19.13
N PRO A 45 -8.38 -0.97 -18.22
CA PRO A 45 -7.16 -0.18 -18.05
C PRO A 45 -6.40 -0.04 -19.37
N ALA A 46 -6.07 1.20 -19.75
CA ALA A 46 -5.35 1.46 -20.98
C ALA A 46 -3.88 1.01 -20.87
N ASP A 47 -3.52 -0.06 -21.58
CA ASP A 47 -2.16 -0.60 -21.67
C ASP A 47 -1.24 0.36 -22.47
N LEU A 48 -0.05 0.63 -21.94
CA LEU A 48 0.98 1.48 -22.52
C LEU A 48 2.22 0.68 -22.98
N GLY A 49 2.19 -0.64 -22.86
CA GLY A 49 3.25 -1.56 -23.25
C GLY A 49 4.09 -2.09 -22.09
N PRO A 50 5.26 -2.69 -22.38
CA PRO A 50 6.08 -3.37 -21.39
C PRO A 50 6.55 -2.48 -20.23
N GLY A 51 6.52 -3.03 -19.01
CA GLY A 51 7.07 -2.41 -17.80
C GLY A 51 8.58 -2.61 -17.65
N LEU A 52 9.16 -2.00 -16.62
CA LEU A 52 10.62 -2.02 -16.37
C LEU A 52 11.13 -3.30 -15.70
N TYR A 53 10.25 -4.12 -15.13
CA TYR A 53 10.66 -5.24 -14.27
C TYR A 53 9.94 -6.53 -14.66
N GLY A 54 10.71 -7.56 -15.04
CA GLY A 54 10.17 -8.88 -15.39
C GLY A 54 9.02 -8.83 -16.41
N PRO A 55 8.14 -9.85 -16.44
CA PRO A 55 6.92 -9.79 -17.23
C PRO A 55 5.92 -8.82 -16.60
N SER A 56 6.00 -7.54 -16.95
CA SER A 56 5.10 -6.48 -16.48
C SER A 56 4.64 -5.55 -17.61
N LEU A 57 3.58 -4.78 -17.35
CA LEU A 57 2.98 -3.81 -18.26
C LEU A 57 2.83 -2.46 -17.56
N PHE A 58 2.92 -1.39 -18.32
CA PHE A 58 2.52 -0.05 -17.92
C PHE A 58 1.05 0.19 -18.29
N TYR A 59 0.33 0.89 -17.42
CA TYR A 59 -1.04 1.32 -17.68
C TYR A 59 -1.15 2.83 -17.49
N ALA A 60 -2.00 3.48 -18.28
CA ALA A 60 -2.27 4.89 -18.12
C ALA A 60 -2.97 5.13 -16.78
N ALA A 61 -2.46 6.10 -16.01
CA ALA A 61 -3.06 6.52 -14.75
C ALA A 61 -4.07 7.65 -14.97
N GLU A 62 -5.01 7.79 -14.03
CA GLU A 62 -5.90 8.93 -13.89
C GLU A 62 -5.23 9.99 -13.00
N GLY A 63 -5.23 11.25 -13.45
CA GLY A 63 -4.53 12.37 -12.79
C GLY A 63 -3.22 12.80 -13.46
N ARG A 64 -2.50 13.73 -12.82
CA ARG A 64 -1.24 14.30 -13.34
C ARG A 64 -0.17 14.31 -12.25
N PHE A 65 1.05 13.93 -12.64
CA PHE A 65 2.22 14.10 -11.79
C PHE A 65 2.49 15.58 -11.54
N SER A 66 2.76 15.93 -10.29
CA SER A 66 3.17 17.27 -9.88
C SER A 66 3.97 17.18 -8.57
N PHE A 67 4.56 18.28 -8.11
CA PHE A 67 5.21 18.31 -6.78
C PHE A 67 4.24 17.90 -5.65
N ALA A 68 2.96 18.27 -5.76
CA ALA A 68 1.93 17.87 -4.81
C ALA A 68 1.39 16.44 -5.03
N HIS A 69 1.76 15.78 -6.14
CA HIS A 69 1.28 14.46 -6.54
C HIS A 69 2.42 13.61 -7.09
N VAL A 70 3.37 13.30 -6.21
CA VAL A 70 4.46 12.36 -6.47
C VAL A 70 4.07 10.91 -6.12
N CYS A 71 4.91 9.95 -6.49
CA CYS A 71 4.68 8.52 -6.26
C CYS A 71 4.41 8.16 -4.79
N ASN A 72 5.08 8.84 -3.86
CA ASN A 72 4.93 8.59 -2.43
C ASN A 72 3.55 9.04 -1.91
N HIS A 73 3.01 10.16 -2.39
CA HIS A 73 1.64 10.59 -2.08
C HIS A 73 0.60 9.61 -2.63
N TRP A 74 0.85 9.06 -3.82
CA TRP A 74 0.00 8.01 -4.40
C TRP A 74 -0.02 6.76 -3.52
N ALA A 75 1.15 6.26 -3.10
CA ALA A 75 1.26 5.12 -2.19
C ALA A 75 0.60 5.40 -0.82
N ALA A 76 0.85 6.57 -0.24
CA ALA A 76 0.22 7.01 1.01
C ALA A 76 -1.31 7.08 0.89
N GLY A 77 -1.84 7.59 -0.23
CA GLY A 77 -3.28 7.61 -0.49
C GLY A 77 -3.93 6.22 -0.54
N LEU A 78 -3.24 5.22 -1.09
CA LEU A 78 -3.69 3.82 -1.09
C LEU A 78 -3.74 3.24 0.33
N LEU A 79 -2.69 3.49 1.13
CA LEU A 79 -2.62 3.06 2.53
C LEU A 79 -3.69 3.76 3.38
N ASN A 80 -3.93 5.04 3.13
CA ASN A 80 -4.98 5.81 3.80
C ASN A 80 -6.38 5.27 3.49
N ALA A 81 -6.67 4.95 2.22
CA ALA A 81 -7.90 4.27 1.85
C ALA A 81 -8.06 2.93 2.57
N ALA A 82 -6.96 2.23 2.86
CA ALA A 82 -6.97 0.99 3.65
C ALA A 82 -7.26 1.21 5.14
N GLY A 83 -7.20 2.45 5.64
CA GLY A 83 -7.37 2.80 7.05
C GLY A 83 -6.06 3.01 7.80
N VAL A 84 -4.93 3.12 7.10
CA VAL A 84 -3.63 3.47 7.71
C VAL A 84 -3.53 5.00 7.76
N PRO A 85 -3.36 5.62 8.94
CA PRO A 85 -3.10 7.05 9.00
C PRO A 85 -1.78 7.38 8.26
N VAL A 86 -1.76 8.47 7.51
CA VAL A 86 -0.56 8.94 6.76
C VAL A 86 -0.29 10.40 7.08
N THR A 87 0.95 10.86 6.89
CA THR A 87 1.38 12.22 7.20
C THR A 87 1.82 12.93 5.90
N PRO A 88 0.93 13.70 5.24
CA PRO A 88 1.14 14.17 3.87
C PRO A 88 2.46 14.91 3.60
N VAL A 89 3.00 15.62 4.59
CA VAL A 89 4.27 16.34 4.47
C VAL A 89 5.46 15.37 4.42
N LEU A 90 5.48 14.37 5.29
CA LEU A 90 6.56 13.37 5.34
C LEU A 90 6.56 12.48 4.09
N ASP A 91 5.37 12.25 3.53
CA ASP A 91 5.18 11.45 2.34
C ASP A 91 5.72 12.13 1.07
N THR A 92 6.24 13.35 1.13
CA THR A 92 6.95 13.93 -0.03
C THR A 92 8.29 13.22 -0.28
N HIS A 93 8.92 12.71 0.78
CA HIS A 93 10.18 11.96 0.71
C HIS A 93 9.97 10.47 1.01
N PRO A 94 10.62 9.55 0.26
CA PRO A 94 10.43 8.11 0.46
C PRO A 94 10.88 7.65 1.86
N ALA A 95 11.98 8.22 2.38
CA ALA A 95 12.45 7.94 3.74
C ALA A 95 11.47 8.47 4.81
N GLY A 96 10.77 9.57 4.55
CA GLY A 96 9.77 10.14 5.44
C GLY A 96 8.54 9.25 5.56
N LEU A 97 7.99 8.80 4.42
CA LEU A 97 6.90 7.81 4.39
C LEU A 97 7.28 6.53 5.14
N LEU A 98 8.47 5.98 4.88
CA LEU A 98 8.92 4.77 5.58
C LEU A 98 9.09 4.98 7.09
N ALA A 99 9.58 6.14 7.53
CA ALA A 99 9.70 6.45 8.95
C ALA A 99 8.32 6.55 9.63
N ASP A 100 7.36 7.23 9.00
CA ASP A 100 5.97 7.34 9.49
C ASP A 100 5.31 5.95 9.62
N LEU A 101 5.47 5.10 8.60
CA LEU A 101 4.95 3.74 8.60
C LEU A 101 5.62 2.85 9.65
N ARG A 102 6.94 2.96 9.86
CA ARG A 102 7.66 2.22 10.92
C ARG A 102 7.15 2.60 12.30
N TRP A 103 7.01 3.90 12.55
CA TRP A 103 6.49 4.42 13.81
C TRP A 103 5.10 3.84 14.09
N ARG A 104 4.19 3.90 13.11
CA ARG A 104 2.81 3.39 13.25
C ARG A 104 2.73 1.87 13.34
N ALA A 105 3.57 1.14 12.60
CA ALA A 105 3.65 -0.31 12.70
C ALA A 105 4.15 -0.75 14.09
N GLY A 106 5.08 0.00 14.69
CA GLY A 106 5.51 -0.19 16.07
C GLY A 106 4.37 -0.02 17.07
N LEU A 107 3.57 1.04 16.92
CA LEU A 107 2.37 1.26 17.74
C LEU A 107 1.36 0.09 17.65
N SER A 108 1.13 -0.44 16.44
CA SER A 108 0.24 -1.59 16.22
C SER A 108 0.81 -2.94 16.68
N ALA A 109 2.13 -3.06 16.80
CA ALA A 109 2.78 -4.27 17.31
C ALA A 109 2.81 -4.32 18.85
N GLN A 110 2.80 -3.15 19.50
CA GLN A 110 2.74 -3.01 20.96
C GLN A 110 1.32 -3.04 21.54
N ALA A 111 0.28 -2.87 20.72
CA ALA A 111 -1.06 -3.34 21.04
C ALA A 111 -1.02 -4.89 21.07
N GLY A 112 -0.78 -5.46 22.26
CA GLY A 112 -0.73 -6.89 22.51
C GLY A 112 -2.02 -7.62 22.10
N PRO A 113 -2.02 -8.98 22.12
CA PRO A 113 -3.20 -9.74 21.73
C PRO A 113 -4.38 -9.27 22.57
N GLU A 114 -5.42 -8.80 21.89
CA GLU A 114 -6.72 -8.52 22.47
C GLU A 114 -7.14 -9.79 23.22
N ALA A 115 -7.22 -9.72 24.55
CA ALA A 115 -7.52 -10.85 25.38
C ALA A 115 -8.82 -11.50 24.88
N GLU A 116 -8.74 -12.76 24.47
CA GLU A 116 -9.90 -13.59 24.22
C GLU A 116 -10.82 -13.48 25.46
N PRO A 117 -12.10 -13.11 25.30
CA PRO A 117 -13.00 -13.11 26.44
C PRO A 117 -13.06 -14.54 27.00
N ASP A 118 -12.66 -14.68 28.26
CA ASP A 118 -12.72 -15.93 29.00
C ASP A 118 -14.18 -16.37 29.14
N LEU A 119 -14.61 -17.25 28.25
CA LEU A 119 -15.94 -17.89 28.26
C LEU A 119 -16.02 -19.02 29.30
N SER A 120 -15.06 -19.14 30.23
CA SER A 120 -15.01 -20.21 31.24
C SER A 120 -15.65 -19.84 32.58
N LYS A 121 -16.40 -18.73 32.66
CA LYS A 121 -17.23 -18.44 33.85
C LYS A 121 -18.71 -18.71 33.53
N PRO A 122 -19.40 -19.51 34.36
CA PRO A 122 -20.77 -19.95 34.11
C PRO A 122 -21.79 -18.81 34.23
#